data_AF-A0A0Q5LQ43-F1
#
_entry.id   AF-A0A0Q5LQ43-F1
#
_cell.length_a   1.000
_cell.length_b   1.000
_cell.length_c   1.000
_cell.angle_alpha   90.00
_cell.angle_beta   90.00
_cell.angle_gamma   90.00
#
_symmetry.space_group_name_H-M   'P 1'
#
loop_
_entity.id
_entity.type
_entity.pdbx_description
1 polymer ?
#
loop_
_entity_poly.entity_id
_entity_poly.type
_entity_poly.pdbx_seq_one_letter_code
_entity_poly.pdbx_strand_id
1 'polypeptide(L)'
;MAKPLDFAYDFGDPDDYLTFVSRGWTVVPGDKTDVIDVQVGAATYPKRFETYVTSTADDFACLVMFLADTNSNDIHLAAVLSSAMDTDDAIDRISSVRPLAWWKQQGILGLAFSKDRVSADDKRDFLGAIFDLDQEEVGREEVSKEYAKERHPSQSGSQSRRRMSDVFSEEIAGIYRTAWEAGENPTQAVARHYQKPYSTAARWVGESRKRGHLGPADGSRGGETTTSTDD
;
A
#
# COMPACT_ATOMS: atom_id res chain seq x y z
N MET A 1 -1.12 0.14 13.74
CA MET A 1 -0.33 -0.40 12.61
C MET A 1 -0.99 -1.70 12.19
N ALA A 2 -1.86 -1.64 11.18
CA ALA A 2 -2.57 -2.80 10.67
C ALA A 2 -1.54 -3.86 10.21
N LYS A 3 -1.74 -5.12 10.61
CA LYS A 3 -0.96 -6.22 10.07
C LYS A 3 -1.34 -6.39 8.59
N PRO A 4 -0.39 -6.69 7.69
CA PRO A 4 -0.75 -7.19 6.37
C PRO A 4 -1.52 -8.51 6.56
N LEU A 5 -2.75 -8.57 6.04
CA LEU A 5 -3.57 -9.77 6.05
C LEU A 5 -2.91 -10.82 5.14
N ASP A 6 -2.72 -12.03 5.65
CA ASP A 6 -2.06 -13.16 4.97
C ASP A 6 -2.85 -13.74 3.76
N PHE A 7 -3.85 -13.02 3.24
CA PHE A 7 -4.72 -13.48 2.15
C PHE A 7 -4.75 -12.55 0.93
N ALA A 8 -3.77 -11.64 0.80
CA ALA A 8 -3.61 -10.86 -0.41
C ALA A 8 -3.16 -11.79 -1.56
N TYR A 9 -4.06 -12.03 -2.51
CA TYR A 9 -3.67 -12.62 -3.78
C TYR A 9 -3.04 -11.52 -4.64
N ASP A 10 -1.71 -11.53 -4.71
CA ASP A 10 -0.91 -10.64 -5.55
C ASP A 10 -1.07 -11.06 -7.02
N PHE A 11 -2.04 -10.47 -7.70
CA PHE A 11 -2.24 -10.64 -9.14
C PHE A 11 -1.44 -9.59 -9.91
N GLY A 12 -0.11 -9.54 -9.71
CA GLY A 12 0.77 -8.68 -10.50
C GLY A 12 0.34 -7.22 -10.46
N ASP A 13 0.13 -6.71 -9.25
CA ASP A 13 -0.25 -5.33 -9.01
C ASP A 13 0.78 -4.37 -9.66
N PRO A 14 0.37 -3.20 -10.19
CA PRO A 14 1.32 -2.13 -10.47
C PRO A 14 2.07 -1.78 -9.18
N ASP A 15 3.38 -1.52 -9.28
CA ASP A 15 4.26 -1.27 -8.12
C ASP A 15 3.55 -0.36 -7.09
N ASP A 16 3.48 -0.84 -5.83
CA ASP A 16 2.91 -0.17 -4.65
C ASP A 16 1.36 -0.17 -4.47
N TYR A 17 0.57 -0.76 -5.38
CA TYR A 17 -0.87 -0.94 -5.19
C TYR A 17 -1.22 -2.33 -4.64
N LEU A 18 -2.29 -2.43 -3.85
CA LEU A 18 -2.86 -3.67 -3.37
C LEU A 18 -4.34 -3.73 -3.74
N THR A 19 -4.75 -4.88 -4.30
CA THR A 19 -6.13 -5.11 -4.71
C THR A 19 -6.80 -6.18 -3.86
N PHE A 20 -7.95 -5.87 -3.26
CA PHE A 20 -8.79 -6.85 -2.55
C PHE A 20 -10.17 -6.93 -3.17
N VAL A 21 -10.70 -8.14 -3.30
CA VAL A 21 -12.00 -8.36 -3.91
C VAL A 21 -12.95 -8.98 -2.90
N SER A 22 -14.17 -8.47 -2.83
CA SER A 22 -15.20 -9.04 -1.98
C SER A 22 -16.55 -9.12 -2.70
N ARG A 23 -17.34 -10.14 -2.35
CA ARG A 23 -18.79 -10.13 -2.64
C ARG A 23 -19.39 -8.94 -1.91
N GLY A 24 -20.06 -8.06 -2.64
CA GLY A 24 -20.67 -6.86 -2.07
C GLY A 24 -21.82 -7.21 -1.12
N TRP A 25 -22.55 -6.20 -0.67
CA TRP A 25 -23.72 -6.37 0.20
C TRP A 25 -24.91 -5.61 -0.36
N THR A 26 -26.12 -6.11 -0.12
CA THR A 26 -27.33 -5.33 -0.32
C THR A 26 -27.77 -4.81 1.05
N VAL A 27 -27.72 -3.49 1.25
CA VAL A 27 -28.32 -2.89 2.43
C VAL A 27 -29.80 -2.69 2.14
N VAL A 28 -30.63 -3.61 2.65
CA VAL A 28 -32.07 -3.39 2.75
C VAL A 28 -32.33 -2.82 4.15
N PRO A 29 -33.14 -1.76 4.33
CA PRO A 29 -33.44 -1.26 5.67
C PRO A 29 -33.99 -2.39 6.56
N GLY A 30 -33.22 -2.77 7.59
CA GLY A 30 -33.61 -3.78 8.57
C GLY A 30 -33.05 -5.19 8.38
N ASP A 31 -32.38 -5.52 7.27
CA ASP A 31 -31.74 -6.84 7.11
C ASP A 31 -30.56 -6.83 6.11
N LYS A 32 -29.52 -7.63 6.41
CA LYS A 32 -28.38 -7.85 5.53
C LYS A 32 -28.63 -9.14 4.75
N THR A 33 -29.05 -9.01 3.51
CA THR A 33 -29.23 -10.16 2.62
C THR A 33 -27.97 -10.41 1.80
N ASP A 34 -27.62 -11.68 1.64
CA ASP A 34 -26.54 -12.11 0.75
C ASP A 34 -26.79 -11.62 -0.68
N VAL A 35 -25.72 -11.24 -1.37
CA VAL A 35 -25.81 -10.87 -2.78
C VAL A 35 -26.20 -12.07 -3.61
N ILE A 36 -27.30 -11.91 -4.35
CA ILE A 36 -27.83 -12.90 -5.28
C ILE A 36 -26.84 -13.09 -6.43
N ASP A 37 -26.53 -14.34 -6.76
CA ASP A 37 -25.77 -14.69 -7.95
C ASP A 37 -26.65 -14.57 -9.21
N VAL A 38 -26.09 -13.98 -10.26
CA VAL A 38 -26.74 -13.75 -11.55
C VAL A 38 -25.90 -14.34 -12.69
N GLN A 39 -26.58 -14.76 -13.77
CA GLN A 39 -25.90 -15.21 -14.98
C GLN A 39 -25.56 -14.00 -15.87
N VAL A 40 -24.29 -13.91 -16.27
CA VAL A 40 -23.79 -12.99 -17.29
C VAL A 40 -23.01 -13.81 -18.31
N GLY A 41 -23.58 -13.95 -19.51
CA GLY A 41 -23.09 -14.82 -20.56
C GLY A 41 -23.18 -16.27 -20.12
N ALA A 42 -22.02 -16.94 -20.09
CA ALA A 42 -21.89 -18.33 -19.64
C ALA A 42 -21.38 -18.46 -18.20
N ALA A 43 -21.20 -17.34 -17.48
CA ALA A 43 -20.60 -17.32 -16.15
C ALA A 43 -21.55 -16.76 -15.10
N THR A 44 -21.38 -17.24 -13.87
CA THR A 44 -22.18 -16.82 -12.72
C THR A 44 -21.38 -15.84 -11.89
N TYR A 45 -21.97 -14.68 -11.61
CA TYR A 45 -21.34 -13.62 -10.81
C TYR A 45 -22.28 -13.19 -9.69
N PRO A 46 -21.77 -12.74 -8.53
CA PRO A 46 -22.59 -11.97 -7.60
C PRO A 46 -23.13 -10.72 -8.33
N LYS A 47 -24.42 -10.41 -8.17
CA LYS A 47 -25.05 -9.22 -8.77
C LYS A 47 -24.28 -7.94 -8.49
N ARG A 48 -23.64 -7.88 -7.31
CA ARG A 48 -22.75 -6.79 -6.88
C ARG A 48 -21.47 -7.36 -6.30
N PHE A 49 -20.34 -6.81 -6.70
CA PHE A 49 -19.06 -7.07 -6.06
C PHE A 49 -18.21 -5.81 -5.97
N GLU A 50 -17.18 -5.90 -5.15
CA GLU A 50 -16.41 -4.77 -4.69
C GLU A 50 -14.93 -5.09 -4.84
N THR A 51 -14.19 -4.13 -5.38
CA THR A 51 -12.74 -4.16 -5.51
C THR A 51 -12.19 -2.99 -4.72
N TYR A 52 -11.51 -3.30 -3.63
CA TYR A 52 -10.77 -2.34 -2.81
C TYR A 52 -9.40 -2.18 -3.43
N VAL A 53 -9.04 -0.93 -3.70
CA VAL A 53 -7.74 -0.54 -4.24
C VAL A 53 -7.09 0.35 -3.21
N THR A 54 -5.93 -0.07 -2.71
CA THR A 54 -5.12 0.77 -1.83
C THR A 54 -3.75 0.96 -2.45
N SER A 55 -3.10 2.08 -2.15
CA SER A 55 -1.69 2.26 -2.44
C SER A 55 -0.96 2.64 -1.18
N THR A 56 0.15 1.93 -0.97
CA THR A 56 1.00 2.12 0.21
C THR A 56 1.99 3.27 0.02
N ALA A 57 2.16 3.75 -1.22
CA ALA A 57 3.11 4.81 -1.54
C ALA A 57 2.57 6.21 -1.26
N ASP A 58 1.27 6.43 -1.45
CA ASP A 58 0.61 7.73 -1.41
C ASP A 58 -0.57 7.81 -0.43
N ASP A 59 -0.71 6.83 0.47
CA ASP A 59 -1.79 6.74 1.48
C ASP A 59 -3.19 6.82 0.86
N PHE A 60 -3.34 6.25 -0.33
CA PHE A 60 -4.58 6.24 -1.07
C PHE A 60 -5.39 4.97 -0.78
N ALA A 61 -6.68 5.13 -0.53
CA ALA A 61 -7.64 4.04 -0.49
C ALA A 61 -8.92 4.42 -1.26
N CYS A 62 -9.38 3.51 -2.12
CA CYS A 62 -10.70 3.61 -2.72
C CYS A 62 -11.40 2.25 -2.81
N LEU A 63 -12.72 2.30 -2.73
CA LEU A 63 -13.61 1.19 -3.00
C LEU A 63 -14.25 1.37 -4.37
N VAL A 64 -13.97 0.45 -5.28
CA VAL A 64 -14.52 0.39 -6.63
C VAL A 64 -15.62 -0.67 -6.65
N MET A 65 -16.85 -0.27 -6.96
CA MET A 65 -18.01 -1.15 -6.92
C MET A 65 -18.49 -1.49 -8.33
N PHE A 66 -18.71 -2.77 -8.58
CA PHE A 66 -19.22 -3.28 -9.85
C PHE A 66 -20.58 -3.93 -9.70
N LEU A 67 -21.44 -3.75 -10.71
CA LEU A 67 -22.77 -4.33 -10.80
C LEU A 67 -22.88 -5.19 -12.07
N ALA A 68 -23.23 -6.46 -11.90
CA ALA A 68 -23.58 -7.35 -13.00
C ALA A 68 -25.01 -7.06 -13.47
N ASP A 69 -25.16 -6.59 -14.71
CA ASP A 69 -26.45 -6.33 -15.36
C ASP A 69 -26.79 -7.48 -16.31
N THR A 70 -27.83 -8.22 -15.95
CA THR A 70 -28.35 -9.33 -16.74
C THR A 70 -29.01 -8.87 -18.04
N ASN A 71 -29.50 -7.63 -18.11
CA ASN A 71 -30.20 -7.13 -19.30
C ASN A 71 -29.19 -6.79 -20.40
N SER A 72 -28.10 -6.11 -20.06
CA SER A 72 -27.02 -5.80 -21.00
C SER A 72 -26.05 -6.97 -21.20
N ASN A 73 -26.17 -8.01 -20.37
CA ASN A 73 -25.22 -9.11 -20.32
C ASN A 73 -23.77 -8.64 -20.10
N ASP A 74 -23.59 -7.66 -19.21
CA ASP A 74 -22.29 -7.06 -18.91
C ASP A 74 -22.17 -6.66 -17.43
N ILE A 75 -20.98 -6.31 -16.99
CA ILE A 75 -20.67 -5.81 -15.65
C ILE A 75 -20.26 -4.34 -15.76
N HIS A 76 -20.95 -3.47 -15.04
CA HIS A 76 -20.74 -2.02 -15.07
C HIS A 76 -20.07 -1.52 -13.80
N LEU A 77 -19.32 -0.43 -13.91
CA LEU A 77 -18.90 0.34 -12.74
C LEU A 77 -20.13 1.04 -12.15
N ALA A 78 -20.44 0.75 -10.89
CA ALA A 78 -21.60 1.30 -10.20
C ALA A 78 -21.25 2.52 -9.34
N ALA A 79 -20.10 2.46 -8.64
CA ALA A 79 -19.65 3.54 -7.79
C ALA A 79 -18.14 3.48 -7.55
N VAL A 80 -17.54 4.63 -7.27
CA VAL A 80 -16.20 4.74 -6.69
C VAL A 80 -16.32 5.59 -5.44
N LEU A 81 -15.82 5.07 -4.32
CA LEU A 81 -15.83 5.74 -3.02
C LEU A 81 -14.38 5.89 -2.56
N SER A 82 -13.98 7.11 -2.21
CA SER A 82 -12.69 7.37 -1.59
C SER A 82 -12.91 8.16 -0.30
N SER A 83 -12.04 7.94 0.68
CA SER A 83 -12.02 8.73 1.92
C SER A 83 -11.23 10.03 1.77
N ALA A 84 -10.29 10.10 0.82
CA ALA A 84 -9.29 11.17 0.75
C ALA A 84 -9.53 12.16 -0.41
N MET A 85 -10.39 11.83 -1.37
CA MET A 85 -10.62 12.66 -2.56
C MET A 85 -12.05 12.53 -3.10
N ASP A 86 -12.44 13.50 -3.91
CA ASP A 86 -13.71 13.49 -4.64
C ASP A 86 -13.80 12.30 -5.61
N THR A 87 -15.03 11.88 -5.93
CA THR A 87 -15.28 10.70 -6.77
C THR A 87 -14.61 10.79 -8.14
N ASP A 88 -14.65 11.95 -8.79
CA ASP A 88 -14.07 12.14 -10.12
C ASP A 88 -12.53 12.05 -10.06
N ASP A 89 -11.90 12.66 -9.06
CA ASP A 89 -10.45 12.57 -8.84
C ASP A 89 -10.02 11.13 -8.52
N ALA A 90 -10.82 10.39 -7.75
CA ALA A 90 -10.58 8.98 -7.47
C ALA A 90 -10.64 8.14 -8.75
N ILE A 91 -11.62 8.39 -9.62
CA ILE A 91 -11.77 7.72 -10.92
C ILE A 91 -10.58 8.03 -11.82
N ASP A 92 -10.20 9.31 -11.93
CA ASP A 92 -9.05 9.73 -12.73
C ASP A 92 -7.76 9.12 -12.21
N ARG A 93 -7.59 9.09 -10.88
CA ARG A 93 -6.43 8.48 -10.22
C ARG A 93 -6.31 7.00 -10.54
N ILE A 94 -7.33 6.18 -10.28
CA ILE A 94 -7.26 4.75 -10.57
C ILE A 94 -7.11 4.47 -12.07
N SER A 95 -7.72 5.31 -12.91
CA SER A 95 -7.64 5.20 -14.38
C SER A 95 -6.26 5.56 -14.91
N SER A 96 -5.55 6.47 -14.24
CA SER A 96 -4.17 6.84 -14.59
C SER A 96 -3.17 5.70 -14.32
N VAL A 97 -3.46 4.84 -13.35
CA VAL A 97 -2.64 3.67 -13.00
C VAL A 97 -2.92 2.53 -13.98
N ARG A 98 -4.20 2.20 -14.15
CA ARG A 98 -4.71 1.17 -15.07
C ARG A 98 -6.13 1.52 -15.56
N PRO A 99 -6.51 1.17 -16.81
CA PRO A 99 -7.88 1.38 -17.28
C PRO A 99 -8.93 0.66 -16.40
N LEU A 100 -10.13 1.23 -16.26
CA LEU A 100 -11.24 0.65 -15.47
C LEU A 100 -11.59 -0.80 -15.87
N ALA A 101 -11.43 -1.16 -17.15
CA ALA A 101 -11.63 -2.52 -17.63
C ALA A 101 -10.67 -3.54 -16.96
N TRP A 102 -9.46 -3.11 -16.65
CA TRP A 102 -8.46 -3.93 -15.95
C TRP A 102 -8.88 -4.18 -14.50
N TRP A 103 -9.31 -3.13 -13.78
CA TRP A 103 -9.83 -3.26 -12.41
C TRP A 103 -11.06 -4.17 -12.33
N LYS A 104 -11.97 -4.05 -13.31
CA LYS A 104 -13.11 -4.97 -13.47
C LYS A 104 -12.65 -6.42 -13.63
N GLN A 105 -11.64 -6.66 -14.48
CA GLN A 105 -11.08 -7.99 -14.69
C GLN A 105 -10.45 -8.55 -13.42
N GLN A 106 -9.72 -7.73 -12.64
CA GLN A 106 -9.17 -8.16 -11.36
C GLN A 106 -10.26 -8.50 -10.34
N GLY A 107 -11.33 -7.71 -10.27
CA GLY A 107 -12.52 -8.04 -9.49
C GLY A 107 -13.10 -9.41 -9.87
N ILE A 108 -13.20 -9.70 -11.16
CA ILE A 108 -13.70 -11.00 -11.65
C ILE A 108 -12.75 -12.16 -11.27
N LEU A 109 -11.45 -11.99 -11.50
CA LEU A 109 -10.45 -13.03 -11.19
C LEU A 109 -10.38 -13.27 -9.68
N GLY A 110 -10.38 -12.21 -8.86
CA GLY A 110 -10.41 -12.31 -7.41
C GLY A 110 -11.63 -13.09 -6.92
N LEU A 111 -12.81 -12.89 -7.49
CA LEU A 111 -14.00 -13.70 -7.17
C LEU A 111 -13.85 -15.17 -7.58
N ALA A 112 -13.26 -15.43 -8.75
CA ALA A 112 -13.08 -16.80 -9.25
C ALA A 112 -12.06 -17.59 -8.41
N PHE A 113 -11.06 -16.91 -7.85
CA PHE A 113 -9.98 -17.52 -7.08
C PHE A 113 -10.10 -17.38 -5.56
N SER A 114 -11.05 -16.59 -5.04
CA SER A 114 -11.39 -16.57 -3.62
C SER A 114 -12.04 -17.92 -3.24
N LYS A 115 -11.22 -18.95 -3.06
CA LYS A 115 -11.68 -20.30 -2.71
C LYS A 115 -12.23 -20.39 -1.29
N ASP A 116 -12.05 -19.38 -0.46
CA ASP A 116 -12.52 -19.36 0.91
C ASP A 116 -13.41 -18.14 1.20
N ARG A 117 -14.55 -18.44 1.82
CA ARG A 117 -15.52 -17.47 2.35
C ARG A 117 -14.82 -16.65 3.44
N VAL A 118 -14.23 -15.51 3.07
CA VAL A 118 -13.83 -14.50 4.08
C VAL A 118 -15.07 -14.20 4.92
N SER A 119 -14.98 -14.49 6.23
CA SER A 119 -16.11 -14.36 7.12
C SER A 119 -16.55 -12.89 7.18
N ALA A 120 -17.83 -12.66 7.48
CA ALA A 120 -18.34 -11.30 7.65
C ALA A 120 -17.55 -10.49 8.70
N ASP A 121 -16.99 -11.18 9.70
CA ASP A 121 -16.22 -10.58 10.78
C ASP A 121 -14.82 -10.16 10.31
N ASP A 122 -14.11 -11.00 9.54
CA ASP A 122 -12.81 -10.64 8.96
C ASP A 122 -12.92 -9.41 8.04
N LYS A 123 -14.05 -9.27 7.33
CA LYS A 123 -14.34 -8.09 6.49
C LYS A 123 -14.57 -6.84 7.33
N ARG A 124 -15.28 -6.96 8.46
CA ARG A 124 -15.58 -5.82 9.33
C ARG A 124 -14.30 -5.30 9.98
N ASP A 125 -13.43 -6.19 10.42
CA ASP A 125 -12.14 -5.83 11.00
C ASP A 125 -11.22 -5.17 9.96
N PHE A 126 -11.29 -5.62 8.70
CA PHE A 126 -10.55 -5.00 7.60
C PHE A 126 -11.06 -3.60 7.26
N LEU A 127 -12.37 -3.43 7.07
CA LEU A 127 -12.95 -2.11 6.79
C LEU A 127 -12.78 -1.16 7.98
N GLY A 128 -12.94 -1.66 9.20
CA GLY A 128 -12.61 -0.92 10.42
C GLY A 128 -11.16 -0.46 10.41
N ALA A 129 -10.20 -1.34 10.13
CA ALA A 129 -8.79 -0.97 10.05
C ALA A 129 -8.46 0.04 8.93
N ILE A 130 -9.22 0.06 7.84
CA ILE A 130 -9.06 1.04 6.75
C ILE A 130 -9.66 2.40 7.12
N PHE A 131 -10.86 2.42 7.71
CA PHE A 131 -11.58 3.66 8.01
C PHE A 131 -11.24 4.25 9.40
N ASP A 132 -10.72 3.46 10.33
CA ASP A 132 -10.23 3.91 11.64
C ASP A 132 -8.85 4.57 11.57
N LEU A 133 -8.17 4.51 10.41
CA LEU A 133 -6.92 5.26 10.19
C LEU A 133 -7.12 6.78 10.29
N ASP A 134 -8.35 7.27 10.11
CA ASP A 134 -8.67 8.71 10.12
C ASP A 134 -9.34 9.19 11.43
N GLN A 135 -10.06 8.31 12.15
CA GLN A 135 -10.70 8.69 13.42
C GLN A 135 -9.75 8.74 14.62
N GLU A 136 -8.62 8.03 14.57
CA GLU A 136 -7.61 8.09 15.63
C GLU A 136 -6.89 9.45 15.71
N GLU A 137 -6.89 10.28 14.66
CA GLU A 137 -6.18 11.57 14.68
C GLU A 137 -6.99 12.71 15.31
N VAL A 138 -8.33 12.68 15.17
CA VAL A 138 -9.24 13.66 15.80
C VAL A 138 -9.49 13.35 17.29
N GLY A 139 -9.38 12.08 17.72
CA GLY A 139 -9.51 11.68 19.12
C GLY A 139 -8.22 11.70 19.94
N ARG A 140 -7.04 11.78 19.30
CA ARG A 140 -5.74 11.66 19.98
C ARG A 140 -5.36 12.86 20.83
N GLU A 141 -5.88 14.06 20.57
CA GLU A 141 -5.45 15.25 21.31
C GLU A 141 -6.09 15.36 22.71
N GLU A 142 -7.32 14.86 22.88
CA GLU A 142 -8.00 14.83 24.19
C GLU A 142 -7.62 13.60 25.01
N VAL A 143 -7.52 12.42 24.37
CA VAL A 143 -7.18 11.17 25.06
C VAL A 143 -5.70 11.13 25.50
N SER A 144 -4.80 11.83 24.79
CA SER A 144 -3.36 11.94 25.15
C SER A 144 -3.11 12.69 26.47
N LYS A 145 -4.01 13.62 26.86
CA LYS A 145 -3.91 14.32 28.15
C LYS A 145 -4.35 13.46 29.33
N GLU A 146 -5.28 12.53 29.11
CA GLU A 146 -5.80 11.65 30.14
C GLU A 146 -4.90 10.41 30.35
N TYR A 147 -4.34 9.86 29.27
CA TYR A 147 -3.46 8.68 29.33
C TYR A 147 -2.01 8.94 29.80
N ALA A 148 -1.60 10.21 29.99
CA ALA A 148 -0.27 10.53 30.52
C ALA A 148 -0.12 10.27 32.03
N LYS A 149 -1.22 10.03 32.76
CA LYS A 149 -1.20 9.78 34.22
C LYS A 149 -1.07 8.31 34.63
N GLU A 150 -1.29 7.36 33.73
CA GLU A 150 -1.36 5.93 34.06
C GLU A 150 -0.40 5.08 33.22
N ARG A 151 0.92 5.24 33.41
CA ARG A 151 1.90 4.30 32.84
C ARG A 151 2.63 3.50 33.91
N HIS A 152 2.23 2.23 34.00
CA HIS A 152 3.11 1.10 34.30
C HIS A 152 4.08 0.84 33.11
N PRO A 153 5.26 0.24 33.35
CA PRO A 153 6.35 0.23 32.40
C PRO A 153 6.18 -0.81 31.28
N SER A 154 6.38 -0.34 30.05
CA SER A 154 6.98 -1.00 28.89
C SER A 154 6.66 -2.48 28.61
N GLN A 155 5.76 -2.71 27.65
CA GLN A 155 5.86 -3.83 26.71
C GLN A 155 5.83 -3.31 25.27
N SER A 156 6.96 -2.72 24.84
CA SER A 156 7.20 -2.42 23.43
C SER A 156 7.57 -3.71 22.71
N GLY A 157 6.59 -4.35 22.05
CA GLY A 157 6.85 -5.41 21.09
C GLY A 157 7.77 -4.89 20.00
N SER A 158 9.01 -5.38 19.99
CA SER A 158 10.03 -5.05 19.00
C SER A 158 9.55 -5.53 17.62
N GLN A 159 8.96 -4.63 16.84
CA GLN A 159 8.76 -4.88 15.41
C GLN A 159 10.13 -5.13 14.79
N SER A 160 10.34 -6.38 14.37
CA SER A 160 11.56 -6.83 13.72
C SER A 160 11.83 -5.96 12.50
N ARG A 161 12.76 -5.00 12.65
CA ARG A 161 13.22 -4.17 11.55
C ARG A 161 13.81 -5.11 10.52
N ARG A 162 13.13 -5.28 9.38
CA ARG A 162 13.62 -6.07 8.25
C ARG A 162 15.02 -5.56 7.91
N ARG A 163 16.01 -6.43 8.05
CA ARG A 163 17.41 -6.11 7.76
C ARG A 163 17.54 -5.94 6.24
N MET A 164 18.28 -4.91 5.85
CA MET A 164 18.66 -4.69 4.45
C MET A 164 19.47 -5.89 3.95
N SER A 165 19.36 -6.27 2.67
CA SER A 165 20.24 -7.27 2.07
C SER A 165 21.57 -6.65 1.66
N ASP A 166 22.64 -7.45 1.59
CA ASP A 166 23.96 -6.97 1.16
C ASP A 166 23.96 -6.56 -0.31
N VAL A 167 23.26 -7.33 -1.17
CA VAL A 167 23.06 -6.99 -2.60
C VAL A 167 22.46 -5.60 -2.77
N PHE A 168 21.42 -5.27 -1.99
CA PHE A 168 20.81 -3.93 -2.05
C PHE A 168 21.76 -2.85 -1.51
N SER A 169 22.58 -3.19 -0.52
CA SER A 169 23.56 -2.26 0.05
C SER A 169 24.68 -1.93 -0.95
N GLU A 170 25.13 -2.92 -1.74
CA GLU A 170 26.09 -2.76 -2.84
C GLU A 170 25.54 -1.92 -3.99
N GLU A 171 24.28 -2.14 -4.37
CA GLU A 171 23.61 -1.37 -5.43
C GLU A 171 23.50 0.12 -5.06
N ILE A 172 23.07 0.42 -3.83
CA ILE A 172 23.05 1.79 -3.28
C ILE A 172 24.44 2.41 -3.35
N ALA A 173 25.49 1.66 -3.01
CA ALA A 173 26.86 2.15 -3.04
C ALA A 173 27.30 2.51 -4.47
N GLY A 174 26.93 1.69 -5.46
CA GLY A 174 27.20 1.96 -6.87
C GLY A 174 26.55 3.26 -7.36
N ILE A 175 25.27 3.47 -7.06
CA ILE A 175 24.53 4.69 -7.44
C ILE A 175 25.15 5.92 -6.75
N TYR A 176 25.48 5.80 -5.47
CA TYR A 176 26.07 6.88 -4.68
C TYR A 176 27.41 7.34 -5.26
N ARG A 177 28.33 6.41 -5.56
CA ARG A 177 29.63 6.75 -6.14
C ARG A 177 29.50 7.36 -7.54
N THR A 178 28.64 6.79 -8.38
CA THR A 178 28.39 7.32 -9.73
C THR A 178 27.92 8.78 -9.69
N ALA A 179 26.97 9.10 -8.79
CA ALA A 179 26.48 10.47 -8.63
C ALA A 179 27.52 11.41 -8.03
N TRP A 180 28.35 10.91 -7.12
CA TRP A 180 29.45 11.67 -6.52
C TRP A 180 30.52 12.04 -7.56
N GLU A 181 30.92 11.09 -8.40
CA GLU A 181 31.86 11.31 -9.51
C GLU A 181 31.32 12.30 -10.53
N ALA A 182 30.00 12.33 -10.73
CA ALA A 182 29.31 13.30 -11.58
C ALA A 182 29.18 14.70 -10.96
N GLY A 183 29.59 14.90 -9.70
CA GLY A 183 29.42 16.17 -8.98
C GLY A 183 27.98 16.47 -8.58
N GLU A 184 27.10 15.47 -8.59
CA GLU A 184 25.71 15.59 -8.12
C GLU A 184 25.60 15.32 -6.60
N ASN A 185 24.47 15.66 -5.99
CA ASN A 185 24.19 15.24 -4.61
C ASN A 185 23.91 13.72 -4.58
N PRO A 186 24.80 12.90 -4.00
CA PRO A 186 24.73 11.46 -4.18
C PRO A 186 23.57 10.81 -3.43
N THR A 187 23.19 11.36 -2.26
CA THR A 187 22.00 10.87 -1.53
C THR A 187 20.71 11.21 -2.28
N GLN A 188 20.64 12.38 -2.92
CA GLN A 188 19.48 12.75 -3.74
C GLN A 188 19.38 11.90 -5.01
N ALA A 189 20.51 11.48 -5.59
CA ALA A 189 20.52 10.54 -6.71
C ALA A 189 19.96 9.16 -6.32
N VAL A 190 20.34 8.63 -5.15
CA VAL A 190 19.75 7.38 -4.60
C VAL A 190 18.24 7.53 -4.39
N ALA A 191 17.80 8.65 -3.81
CA ALA A 191 16.38 8.94 -3.61
C ALA A 191 15.61 8.95 -4.94
N ARG A 192 16.15 9.61 -5.97
CA ARG A 192 15.57 9.70 -7.32
C ARG A 192 15.53 8.34 -8.01
N HIS A 193 16.59 7.53 -7.89
CA HIS A 193 16.68 6.22 -8.53
C HIS A 193 15.58 5.27 -8.04
N TYR A 194 15.37 5.18 -6.72
CA TYR A 194 14.36 4.29 -6.12
C TYR A 194 13.00 4.97 -5.90
N GLN A 195 12.84 6.22 -6.34
CA GLN A 195 11.64 7.03 -6.12
C GLN A 195 11.19 7.08 -4.65
N LYS A 196 12.15 7.16 -3.70
CA LYS A 196 11.87 7.20 -2.25
C LYS A 196 12.22 8.57 -1.65
N PRO A 197 11.59 8.95 -0.51
CA PRO A 197 11.93 10.18 0.20
C PRO A 197 13.41 10.26 0.57
N TYR A 198 13.98 11.47 0.55
CA TYR A 198 15.38 11.72 0.87
C TYR A 198 15.82 11.14 2.23
N SER A 199 14.95 11.22 3.25
CA SER A 199 15.21 10.66 4.59
C SER A 199 15.42 9.14 4.57
N THR A 200 14.65 8.42 3.75
CA THR A 200 14.80 6.98 3.55
C THR A 200 16.11 6.65 2.85
N ALA A 201 16.44 7.37 1.78
CA ALA A 201 17.70 7.23 1.07
C ALA A 201 18.91 7.53 1.97
N ALA A 202 18.84 8.57 2.80
CA ALA A 202 19.89 8.91 3.76
C ALA A 202 20.10 7.79 4.79
N ARG A 203 19.01 7.19 5.30
CA ARG A 203 19.09 6.02 6.19
C ARG A 203 19.76 4.83 5.50
N TRP A 204 19.42 4.59 4.24
CA TRP A 204 20.01 3.50 3.46
C TRP A 204 21.49 3.69 3.19
N VAL A 205 21.92 4.88 2.77
CA VAL A 205 23.33 5.24 2.63
C VAL A 205 24.10 5.06 3.94
N GLY A 206 23.51 5.47 5.07
CA GLY A 206 24.10 5.25 6.38
C GLY A 206 24.28 3.78 6.74
N GLU A 207 23.32 2.92 6.36
CA GLU A 207 23.40 1.47 6.57
C GLU A 207 24.44 0.81 5.64
N SER A 208 24.48 1.18 4.36
CA SER A 208 25.53 0.72 3.43
C SER A 208 26.93 1.08 3.90
N ARG A 209 27.12 2.27 4.49
CA ARG A 209 28.40 2.67 5.11
C ARG A 209 28.75 1.82 6.33
N LYS A 210 27.79 1.54 7.22
CA LYS A 210 28.02 0.67 8.38
C LYS A 210 28.43 -0.75 7.99
N ARG A 211 28.01 -1.21 6.80
CA ARG A 211 28.36 -2.52 6.23
C ARG A 211 29.68 -2.54 5.46
N GLY A 212 30.33 -1.39 5.30
CA GLY A 212 31.62 -1.30 4.60
C GLY A 212 31.50 -1.25 3.07
N HIS A 213 30.30 -1.10 2.51
CA HIS A 213 30.12 -0.91 1.07
C HIS A 213 30.40 0.54 0.64
N LEU A 214 30.32 1.50 1.56
CA LEU A 214 30.69 2.90 1.31
C LEU A 214 31.83 3.31 2.24
N GLY A 215 32.74 4.13 1.71
CA GLY A 215 33.82 4.75 2.47
C GLY A 215 33.32 5.70 3.59
N PRO A 216 34.19 6.10 4.52
CA PRO A 216 33.87 7.09 5.54
C PRO A 216 33.44 8.42 4.90
N ALA A 217 32.50 9.12 5.55
CA ALA A 217 32.09 10.45 5.10
C ALA A 217 33.11 11.49 5.51
N ASP A 218 33.54 12.32 4.56
CA ASP A 218 34.45 13.43 4.84
C ASP A 218 33.68 14.69 5.31
N GLY A 219 33.27 14.69 6.59
CA GLY A 219 32.67 15.85 7.24
C GLY A 219 31.31 16.29 6.68
N SER A 220 31.03 17.60 6.77
CA SER A 220 29.70 18.20 6.53
C SER A 220 29.20 18.13 5.08
N ARG A 221 30.07 17.83 4.12
CA ARG A 221 29.74 17.61 2.71
C ARG A 221 29.91 16.13 2.42
N GLY A 222 28.80 15.40 2.26
CA GLY A 222 28.86 13.96 1.98
C GLY A 222 29.76 13.65 0.78
N GLY A 223 30.59 12.62 0.90
CA GLY A 223 31.56 12.14 -0.10
C GLY A 223 32.39 11.00 0.49
N GLU A 224 33.03 10.17 -0.35
CA GLU A 224 33.96 9.12 0.11
C GLU A 224 35.38 9.68 0.18
N THR A 225 36.02 9.61 1.35
CA THR A 225 37.48 9.77 1.41
C THR A 225 38.09 8.48 0.89
N THR A 226 38.70 8.53 -0.29
CA THR A 226 39.61 7.48 -0.74
C THR A 226 40.80 7.52 0.21
N THR A 227 40.81 6.68 1.24
CA THR A 227 42.03 6.38 1.98
C THR A 227 42.96 5.69 0.98
N SER A 228 43.81 6.49 0.33
CA SER A 228 44.92 6.00 -0.46
C SER A 228 45.82 5.23 0.48
N THR A 229 45.73 3.91 0.43
CA THR A 229 46.73 3.01 0.99
C THR A 229 47.99 3.17 0.14
N ASP A 230 48.79 4.19 0.46
CA ASP A 230 50.20 4.23 0.10
C ASP A 230 50.94 3.30 1.08
N ASP A 231 51.24 2.08 0.62
CA ASP A 231 52.28 1.19 1.15
C ASP A 231 52.84 0.32 0.00
#